data_AF-A0A8S9XVY9-F1
#
_entry.id   AF-A0A8S9XVY9-F1
#
_cell.length_a   1.000
_cell.length_b   1.000
_cell.length_c   1.000
_cell.angle_alpha   90.00
_cell.angle_beta   90.00
_cell.angle_gamma   90.00
#
_symmetry.space_group_name_H-M   'P 1'
#
loop_
_entity.id
_entity.type
_entity.pdbx_description
1 polymer ?
#
loop_
_entity_poly.entity_id
_entity_poly.type
_entity_poly.pdbx_seq_one_letter_code
_entity_poly.pdbx_strand_id
1 'polypeptide(L)'
;MLDSWNQSIFNDIKQRLQDSAMKLVHAERNGEAFDSQLVIGVRESYVNLCSNTEDKLQIYRENFERAYIDATESFYRVKAPQYLQSNGVQNYMKYADAKLREEELRAQKYLEPCSGSVQVLTDCCVNVLVSSFRTTILSECAEMIKSNETEKLQLMFKLMDRVVDGIAPMLNDLEEHIVSAGLADMVASADIITQDSEKYVERLLSLFNQFSALVKDAFNDDPRFLTARDKAYKQVVNDTTVFRLELPTKQV
;
A
#
# COMPACT_ATOMS: atom_id res chain seq x y z
N MET A 1 39.05 -5.49 -25.88
CA MET A 1 39.07 -6.54 -24.84
C MET A 1 37.65 -6.94 -24.43
N LEU A 2 36.78 -5.96 -24.10
CA LEU A 2 35.34 -6.21 -23.83
C LEU A 2 34.59 -6.80 -25.04
N ASP A 3 34.87 -6.33 -26.26
CA ASP A 3 34.22 -6.89 -27.46
C ASP A 3 34.60 -8.34 -27.74
N SER A 4 35.87 -8.70 -27.54
CA SER A 4 36.36 -10.08 -27.68
C SER A 4 35.75 -11.00 -26.61
N TRP A 5 35.60 -10.52 -25.37
CA TRP A 5 34.91 -11.23 -24.30
C TRP A 5 33.41 -11.42 -24.62
N ASN A 6 32.75 -10.37 -25.11
CA ASN A 6 31.34 -10.43 -25.49
C ASN A 6 31.09 -11.45 -26.60
N GLN A 7 31.92 -11.41 -27.66
CA GLN A 7 31.79 -12.29 -28.83
C GLN A 7 32.20 -13.74 -28.55
N SER A 8 33.20 -13.97 -27.69
CA SER A 8 33.78 -15.32 -27.52
C SER A 8 33.20 -16.10 -26.35
N ILE A 9 32.59 -15.42 -25.37
CA ILE A 9 32.14 -16.05 -24.12
C ILE A 9 30.72 -15.61 -23.79
N PHE A 10 30.50 -14.32 -23.54
CA PHE A 10 29.24 -13.87 -22.95
C PHE A 10 28.02 -14.15 -23.85
N ASN A 11 28.10 -13.92 -25.16
CA ASN A 11 26.98 -14.18 -26.06
C ASN A 11 26.48 -15.63 -26.05
N ASP A 12 27.37 -16.59 -25.84
CA ASP A 12 27.03 -18.02 -25.85
C ASP A 12 26.47 -18.51 -24.51
N ILE A 13 26.86 -17.89 -23.40
CA ILE A 13 26.47 -18.33 -22.05
C ILE A 13 25.54 -17.37 -21.29
N LYS A 14 25.25 -16.17 -21.83
CA LYS A 14 24.48 -15.12 -21.14
C LYS A 14 23.14 -15.61 -20.58
N GLN A 15 22.39 -16.39 -21.35
CA GLN A 15 21.10 -16.95 -20.90
C GLN A 15 21.28 -17.90 -19.71
N ARG A 16 22.27 -18.79 -19.76
CA ARG A 16 22.57 -19.71 -18.65
C ARG A 16 23.05 -18.97 -17.41
N LEU A 17 23.85 -17.92 -17.57
CA LEU A 17 24.31 -17.07 -16.47
C LEU A 17 23.14 -16.31 -15.84
N GLN A 18 22.27 -15.73 -16.66
CA GLN A 18 21.06 -15.04 -16.22
C GLN A 18 20.14 -15.97 -15.45
N ASP A 19 19.82 -17.15 -15.99
CA ASP A 19 18.97 -18.14 -15.32
C ASP A 19 19.56 -18.59 -13.98
N SER A 20 20.88 -18.77 -13.93
CA SER A 20 21.58 -19.15 -12.70
C SER A 20 21.55 -18.01 -11.67
N ALA A 21 21.72 -16.76 -12.10
CA ALA A 21 21.59 -15.58 -11.26
C ALA A 21 20.17 -15.46 -10.68
N MET A 22 19.14 -15.66 -11.50
CA MET A 22 17.74 -15.63 -11.02
C MET A 22 17.44 -16.75 -10.02
N LYS A 23 18.05 -17.93 -10.18
CA LYS A 23 17.95 -19.02 -9.19
C LYS A 23 18.61 -18.66 -7.86
N LEU A 24 19.76 -17.98 -7.88
CA LEU A 24 20.41 -17.50 -6.65
C LEU A 24 19.54 -16.47 -5.92
N VAL A 25 18.96 -15.51 -6.65
CA VAL A 25 18.02 -14.54 -6.09
C VAL A 25 16.78 -15.24 -5.51
N HIS A 26 16.25 -16.25 -6.20
CA HIS A 26 15.14 -17.05 -5.69
C HIS A 26 15.49 -17.80 -4.40
N ALA A 27 16.68 -18.38 -4.31
CA ALA A 27 17.18 -19.06 -3.11
C ALA A 27 17.32 -18.07 -1.93
N GLU A 28 17.86 -16.88 -2.18
CA GLU A 28 17.99 -15.82 -1.15
C GLU A 28 16.63 -15.35 -0.63
N ARG A 29 15.60 -15.25 -1.49
CA ARG A 29 14.22 -14.96 -1.04
C ARG A 29 13.66 -16.02 -0.10
N ASN A 30 14.12 -17.27 -0.20
CA ASN A 30 13.76 -18.35 0.70
C ASN A 30 14.69 -18.44 1.92
N GLY A 31 15.68 -17.54 2.06
CA GLY A 31 16.58 -17.45 3.20
C GLY A 31 17.96 -18.06 3.00
N GLU A 32 18.30 -18.52 1.80
CA GLU A 32 19.61 -19.09 1.50
C GLU A 32 20.62 -18.00 1.14
N ALA A 33 21.64 -17.80 1.99
CA ALA A 33 22.70 -16.85 1.72
C ALA A 33 23.63 -17.36 0.60
N PHE A 34 24.01 -16.48 -0.32
CA PHE A 34 24.98 -16.76 -1.36
C PHE A 34 25.91 -15.56 -1.57
N ASP A 35 27.02 -15.76 -2.28
CA ASP A 35 27.93 -14.67 -2.61
C ASP A 35 27.27 -13.71 -3.62
N SER A 36 26.98 -12.50 -3.13
CA SER A 36 26.30 -11.45 -3.88
C SER A 36 27.06 -11.03 -5.14
N GLN A 37 28.38 -11.22 -5.18
CA GLN A 37 29.19 -10.94 -6.36
C GLN A 37 28.80 -11.79 -7.58
N LEU A 38 28.21 -12.97 -7.37
CA LEU A 38 27.75 -13.83 -8.48
C LEU A 38 26.64 -13.18 -9.30
N VAL A 39 25.71 -12.47 -8.66
CA VAL A 39 24.63 -11.77 -9.36
C VAL A 39 25.09 -10.40 -9.85
N ILE A 40 25.89 -9.69 -9.03
CA ILE A 40 26.46 -8.38 -9.39
C ILE A 40 27.35 -8.48 -10.64
N GLY A 41 28.22 -9.49 -10.73
CA GLY A 41 29.09 -9.69 -11.89
C GLY A 41 28.31 -10.01 -13.17
N VAL A 42 27.18 -10.72 -13.07
CA VAL A 42 26.28 -10.95 -14.21
C VAL A 42 25.64 -9.64 -14.63
N ARG A 43 25.07 -8.85 -13.69
CA ARG A 43 24.54 -7.51 -13.97
C ARG A 43 25.58 -6.63 -14.68
N GLU A 44 26.78 -6.52 -14.13
CA GLU A 44 27.87 -5.72 -14.70
C GLU A 44 28.27 -6.18 -16.10
N SER A 45 28.21 -7.47 -16.39
CA SER A 45 28.42 -7.99 -17.74
C SER A 45 27.33 -7.50 -18.69
N TYR A 46 26.05 -7.52 -18.28
CA TYR A 46 24.94 -7.00 -19.09
C TYR A 46 25.01 -5.49 -19.34
N VAL A 47 25.56 -4.71 -18.38
CA VAL A 47 25.72 -3.25 -18.49
C VAL A 47 26.94 -2.86 -19.32
N ASN A 48 28.10 -3.49 -19.07
CA ASN A 48 29.37 -3.07 -19.68
C ASN A 48 29.63 -3.66 -21.06
N LEU A 49 28.95 -4.76 -21.44
CA LEU A 49 29.14 -5.43 -22.73
C LEU A 49 28.13 -4.99 -23.79
N CYS A 50 27.34 -3.93 -23.52
CA CYS A 50 26.43 -3.39 -24.51
C CYS A 50 27.20 -2.72 -25.66
N SER A 51 27.00 -3.23 -26.88
CA SER A 51 27.64 -2.68 -28.08
C SER A 51 26.90 -1.46 -28.66
N ASN A 52 25.75 -1.06 -28.09
CA ASN A 52 24.99 0.10 -28.54
C ASN A 52 25.60 1.39 -27.98
N THR A 53 26.07 2.26 -28.87
CA THR A 53 26.73 3.53 -28.53
C THR A 53 25.75 4.60 -28.03
N GLU A 54 24.49 4.53 -28.43
CA GLU A 54 23.44 5.49 -28.05
C GLU A 54 22.77 5.11 -26.73
N ASP A 55 22.64 3.81 -26.46
CA ASP A 55 22.00 3.30 -25.24
C ASP A 55 22.76 2.12 -24.63
N LYS A 56 23.68 2.44 -23.72
CA LYS A 56 24.53 1.45 -23.04
C LYS A 56 23.76 0.50 -22.11
N LEU A 57 22.50 0.80 -21.79
CA LEU A 57 21.70 0.00 -20.86
C LEU A 57 20.63 -0.84 -21.57
N GLN A 58 20.53 -0.78 -22.90
CA GLN A 58 19.51 -1.51 -23.66
C GLN A 58 19.51 -3.02 -23.37
N ILE A 59 20.67 -3.68 -23.53
CA ILE A 59 20.78 -5.14 -23.34
C ILE A 59 20.49 -5.53 -21.88
N TYR A 60 20.89 -4.69 -20.93
CA TYR A 60 20.56 -4.86 -19.52
C TYR A 60 19.05 -4.80 -19.27
N ARG A 61 18.34 -3.78 -19.79
CA ARG A 61 16.90 -3.62 -19.58
C ARG A 61 16.09 -4.73 -20.24
N GLU A 62 16.41 -5.05 -21.49
CA GLU A 62 15.66 -6.05 -22.28
C GLU A 62 15.82 -7.49 -21.75
N ASN A 63 16.93 -7.79 -21.06
CA ASN A 63 17.26 -9.14 -20.62
C ASN A 63 17.31 -9.26 -19.10
N PHE A 64 18.33 -8.68 -18.45
CA PHE A 64 18.58 -8.89 -17.01
C PHE A 64 17.51 -8.24 -16.15
N GLU A 65 17.21 -6.95 -16.36
CA GLU A 65 16.18 -6.22 -15.61
C GLU A 65 14.82 -6.91 -15.79
N ARG A 66 14.43 -7.17 -17.05
CA ARG A 66 13.19 -7.86 -17.37
C ARG A 66 13.09 -9.23 -16.70
N ALA A 67 14.11 -10.07 -16.81
CA ALA A 67 14.12 -11.38 -16.19
C ALA A 67 14.07 -11.29 -14.65
N TYR A 68 14.73 -10.28 -14.07
CA TYR A 68 14.68 -10.02 -12.64
C TYR A 68 13.26 -9.65 -12.19
N ILE A 69 12.60 -8.74 -12.91
CA ILE A 69 11.22 -8.32 -12.62
C ILE A 69 10.26 -9.51 -12.80
N ASP A 70 10.32 -10.22 -13.92
CA ASP A 70 9.47 -11.38 -14.23
C ASP A 70 9.62 -12.48 -13.17
N ALA A 71 10.85 -12.77 -12.73
CA ALA A 71 11.12 -13.74 -11.67
C ALA A 71 10.57 -13.28 -10.30
N THR A 72 10.60 -11.97 -10.03
CA THR A 72 10.04 -11.37 -8.81
C THR A 72 8.52 -11.44 -8.81
N GLU A 73 7.90 -11.05 -9.91
CA GLU A 73 6.46 -11.12 -10.07
C GLU A 73 5.97 -12.56 -9.93
N SER A 74 6.59 -13.51 -10.63
CA SER A 74 6.24 -14.93 -10.58
C SER A 74 6.36 -15.51 -9.16
N PHE A 75 7.41 -15.13 -8.42
CA PHE A 75 7.59 -15.55 -7.02
C PHE A 75 6.44 -15.09 -6.13
N TYR A 76 6.10 -13.80 -6.17
CA TYR A 76 5.05 -13.25 -5.31
C TYR A 76 3.64 -13.62 -5.78
N ARG A 77 3.43 -13.84 -7.08
CA ARG A 77 2.15 -14.33 -7.61
C ARG A 77 1.74 -15.69 -7.01
N VAL A 78 2.71 -16.53 -6.64
CA VAL A 78 2.46 -17.82 -5.97
C VAL A 78 2.44 -17.67 -4.44
N LYS A 79 3.44 -16.99 -3.86
CA LYS A 79 3.60 -16.89 -2.40
C LYS A 79 2.56 -16.00 -1.73
N ALA A 80 2.16 -14.90 -2.36
CA ALA A 80 1.27 -13.91 -1.73
C ALA A 80 -0.14 -14.46 -1.45
N PRO A 81 -0.84 -15.13 -2.39
CA PRO A 81 -2.13 -15.75 -2.10
C PRO A 81 -2.04 -16.83 -1.01
N GLN A 82 -0.98 -17.65 -1.02
CA GLN A 82 -0.78 -18.71 -0.03
C GLN A 82 -0.64 -18.15 1.38
N TYR A 83 0.14 -17.07 1.54
CA TYR A 83 0.31 -16.41 2.82
C TYR A 83 -0.99 -15.73 3.28
N LEU A 84 -1.68 -15.04 2.38
CA LEU A 84 -2.95 -14.39 2.69
C LEU A 84 -4.00 -15.40 3.20
N GLN A 85 -4.15 -16.53 2.53
CA GLN A 85 -5.11 -17.57 2.91
C GLN A 85 -4.76 -18.24 4.25
N SER A 86 -3.47 -18.39 4.55
CA SER A 86 -3.02 -19.10 5.76
C SER A 86 -3.00 -18.22 7.00
N ASN A 87 -2.76 -16.90 6.84
CA ASN A 87 -2.47 -16.00 7.96
C ASN A 87 -3.50 -14.86 8.12
N GLY A 88 -4.39 -14.66 7.14
CA GLY A 88 -5.39 -13.58 7.13
C GLY A 88 -4.84 -12.22 6.69
N VAL A 89 -5.76 -11.27 6.45
CA VAL A 89 -5.47 -9.95 5.86
C VAL A 89 -4.50 -9.12 6.71
N GLN A 90 -4.69 -9.11 8.03
CA GLN A 90 -3.90 -8.27 8.94
C GLN A 90 -2.41 -8.68 8.95
N ASN A 91 -2.15 -9.98 9.03
CA ASN A 91 -0.79 -10.52 8.97
C ASN A 91 -0.20 -10.36 7.56
N TYR A 92 -1.04 -10.48 6.53
CA TYR A 92 -0.63 -10.24 5.15
C TYR A 92 -0.15 -8.81 4.92
N MET A 93 -0.81 -7.79 5.49
CA MET A 93 -0.34 -6.40 5.38
C MET A 93 1.07 -6.22 5.96
N LYS A 94 1.35 -6.83 7.12
CA LYS A 94 2.70 -6.78 7.73
C LYS A 94 3.72 -7.50 6.85
N TYR A 95 3.34 -8.64 6.28
CA TYR A 95 4.16 -9.38 5.34
C TYR A 95 4.45 -8.56 4.07
N ALA A 96 3.44 -7.92 3.48
CA ALA A 96 3.58 -7.10 2.28
C ALA A 96 4.51 -5.90 2.52
N ASP A 97 4.37 -5.17 3.63
CA ASP A 97 5.28 -4.05 3.96
C ASP A 97 6.72 -4.54 4.15
N ALA A 98 6.92 -5.66 4.86
CA ALA A 98 8.25 -6.24 5.05
C ALA A 98 8.88 -6.65 3.72
N LYS A 99 8.12 -7.34 2.86
CA LYS A 99 8.61 -7.80 1.55
C LYS A 99 8.87 -6.67 0.57
N LEU A 100 8.07 -5.60 0.58
CA LEU A 100 8.36 -4.41 -0.21
C LEU A 100 9.69 -3.78 0.19
N ARG A 101 9.96 -3.62 1.49
CA ARG A 101 11.24 -3.09 1.98
C ARG A 101 12.42 -4.02 1.67
N GLU A 102 12.24 -5.32 1.83
CA GLU A 102 13.28 -6.30 1.49
C GLU A 102 13.62 -6.28 -0.01
N GLU A 103 12.62 -6.23 -0.89
CA GLU A 103 12.85 -6.16 -2.34
C GLU A 103 13.45 -4.83 -2.76
N GLU A 104 13.07 -3.72 -2.14
CA GLU A 104 13.68 -2.41 -2.41
C GLU A 104 15.18 -2.41 -2.07
N LEU A 105 15.56 -2.93 -0.90
CA LEU A 105 16.97 -3.07 -0.51
C LEU A 105 17.73 -4.05 -1.43
N ARG A 106 17.08 -5.16 -1.80
CA ARG A 106 17.66 -6.14 -2.71
C ARG A 106 17.85 -5.57 -4.11
N ALA A 107 16.90 -4.76 -4.59
CA ALA A 107 16.98 -4.06 -5.87
C ALA A 107 18.13 -3.07 -5.90
N GLN A 108 18.31 -2.28 -4.84
CA GLN A 108 19.43 -1.35 -4.73
C GLN A 108 20.79 -2.06 -4.78
N LYS A 109 20.84 -3.32 -4.33
CA LYS A 109 22.04 -4.15 -4.33
C LYS A 109 22.32 -4.80 -5.70
N TYR A 110 21.30 -5.34 -6.37
CA TYR A 110 21.46 -6.18 -7.57
C TYR A 110 21.07 -5.56 -8.89
N LEU A 111 20.27 -4.50 -8.91
CA LEU A 111 19.95 -3.75 -10.13
C LEU A 111 20.97 -2.64 -10.34
N GLU A 112 21.00 -2.09 -11.55
CA GLU A 112 21.95 -1.03 -11.90
C GLU A 112 21.50 0.30 -11.26
N PRO A 113 22.35 0.97 -10.47
CA PRO A 113 22.02 2.29 -9.91
C PRO A 113 21.73 3.32 -11.02
N CYS A 114 20.85 4.27 -10.76
CA CYS A 114 20.53 5.40 -11.67
C CYS A 114 19.87 5.04 -13.02
N SER A 115 19.45 3.79 -13.22
CA SER A 115 18.75 3.32 -14.43
C SER A 115 17.22 3.44 -14.36
N GLY A 116 16.68 3.78 -13.19
CA GLY A 116 15.23 3.70 -12.91
C GLY A 116 14.74 2.28 -12.61
N SER A 117 15.56 1.23 -12.77
CA SER A 117 15.15 -0.18 -12.56
C SER A 117 14.57 -0.45 -11.18
N VAL A 118 15.11 0.21 -10.14
CA VAL A 118 14.64 0.03 -8.75
C VAL A 118 13.19 0.50 -8.62
N GLN A 119 12.82 1.61 -9.27
CA GLN A 119 11.45 2.10 -9.27
C GLN A 119 10.54 1.13 -10.03
N VAL A 120 10.96 0.66 -11.22
CA VAL A 120 10.19 -0.31 -12.02
C VAL A 120 9.92 -1.60 -11.22
N LEU A 121 10.93 -2.12 -10.51
CA LEU A 121 10.73 -3.27 -9.63
C LEU A 121 9.79 -2.95 -8.48
N THR A 122 9.94 -1.78 -7.86
CA THR A 122 9.09 -1.35 -6.74
C THR A 122 7.63 -1.28 -7.17
N ASP A 123 7.35 -0.70 -8.33
CA ASP A 123 6.01 -0.61 -8.90
C ASP A 123 5.44 -2.01 -9.22
N CYS A 124 6.27 -2.91 -9.77
CA CYS A 124 5.89 -4.31 -9.98
C CYS A 124 5.53 -5.02 -8.67
N CYS A 125 6.38 -4.86 -7.64
CA CYS A 125 6.16 -5.42 -6.30
C CYS A 125 4.89 -4.87 -5.66
N VAL A 126 4.63 -3.56 -5.77
CA VAL A 126 3.39 -2.92 -5.29
C VAL A 126 2.18 -3.48 -6.05
N ASN A 127 2.29 -3.70 -7.36
CA ASN A 127 1.19 -4.27 -8.13
C ASN A 127 0.86 -5.71 -7.71
N VAL A 128 1.86 -6.58 -7.58
CA VAL A 128 1.66 -7.99 -7.25
C VAL A 128 1.31 -8.22 -5.77
N LEU A 129 1.89 -7.45 -4.84
CA LEU A 129 1.66 -7.61 -3.40
C LEU A 129 0.48 -6.79 -2.87
N VAL A 130 0.20 -5.62 -3.44
CA VAL A 130 -0.80 -4.70 -2.89
C VAL A 130 -1.98 -4.54 -3.82
N SER A 131 -1.77 -4.08 -5.06
CA SER A 131 -2.85 -3.80 -6.02
C SER A 131 -3.73 -5.02 -6.28
N SER A 132 -3.12 -6.19 -6.47
CA SER A 132 -3.82 -7.47 -6.70
C SER A 132 -4.75 -7.89 -5.56
N PHE A 133 -4.48 -7.43 -4.33
CA PHE A 133 -5.24 -7.76 -3.13
C PHE A 133 -5.97 -6.55 -2.52
N ARG A 134 -6.04 -5.43 -3.26
CA ARG A 134 -6.57 -4.16 -2.74
C ARG A 134 -7.99 -4.33 -2.16
N THR A 135 -8.86 -5.05 -2.86
CA THR A 135 -10.26 -5.21 -2.45
C THR A 135 -10.39 -5.99 -1.15
N THR A 136 -9.56 -7.03 -0.98
CA THR A 136 -9.52 -7.84 0.24
C THR A 136 -8.89 -7.11 1.41
N ILE A 137 -7.93 -6.21 1.15
CA ILE A 137 -7.35 -5.38 2.22
C ILE A 137 -8.37 -4.31 2.65
N LEU A 138 -8.98 -3.63 1.70
CA LEU A 138 -9.93 -2.54 1.95
C LEU A 138 -11.24 -3.02 2.59
N SER A 139 -11.66 -4.28 2.40
CA SER A 139 -12.86 -4.81 3.06
C SER A 139 -12.77 -4.81 4.59
N GLU A 140 -11.55 -4.82 5.14
CA GLU A 140 -11.32 -4.77 6.58
C GLU A 140 -11.25 -3.33 7.13
N CYS A 141 -11.20 -2.31 6.26
CA CYS A 141 -10.95 -0.92 6.66
C CYS A 141 -12.07 -0.39 7.58
N ALA A 142 -13.33 -0.56 7.18
CA ALA A 142 -14.48 -0.12 7.96
C ALA A 142 -14.53 -0.72 9.38
N GLU A 143 -14.16 -2.00 9.53
CA GLU A 143 -14.12 -2.65 10.85
C GLU A 143 -12.94 -2.15 11.71
N MET A 144 -11.77 -1.93 11.11
CA MET A 144 -10.61 -1.37 11.78
C MET A 144 -10.86 0.08 12.25
N ILE A 145 -11.56 0.89 11.45
CA ILE A 145 -11.98 2.24 11.83
C ILE A 145 -12.92 2.18 13.04
N LYS A 146 -13.95 1.33 12.99
CA LYS A 146 -14.91 1.16 14.10
C LYS A 146 -14.23 0.69 15.40
N SER A 147 -13.25 -0.19 15.29
CA SER A 147 -12.51 -0.76 16.42
C SER A 147 -11.34 0.13 16.88
N ASN A 148 -11.13 1.29 16.25
CA ASN A 148 -10.05 2.23 16.55
C ASN A 148 -8.64 1.58 16.49
N GLU A 149 -8.41 0.68 15.53
CA GLU A 149 -7.13 -0.04 15.36
C GLU A 149 -6.11 0.80 14.58
N THR A 150 -5.68 1.92 15.17
CA THR A 150 -4.83 2.95 14.54
C THR A 150 -3.55 2.38 13.91
N GLU A 151 -2.82 1.49 14.59
CA GLU A 151 -1.60 0.88 14.06
C GLU A 151 -1.84 0.09 12.76
N LYS A 152 -2.98 -0.61 12.67
CA LYS A 152 -3.31 -1.41 11.49
C LYS A 152 -3.78 -0.52 10.35
N LEU A 153 -4.53 0.53 10.66
CA LEU A 153 -4.95 1.54 9.68
C LEU A 153 -3.76 2.31 9.12
N GLN A 154 -2.75 2.62 9.95
CA GLN A 154 -1.53 3.28 9.50
C GLN A 154 -0.74 2.40 8.54
N LEU A 155 -0.67 1.10 8.81
CA LEU A 155 -0.07 0.14 7.89
C LEU A 155 -0.88 0.01 6.59
N MET A 156 -2.21 -0.05 6.68
CA MET A 156 -3.09 -0.09 5.52
C MET A 156 -2.92 1.16 4.65
N PHE A 157 -2.90 2.35 5.26
CA PHE A 157 -2.67 3.62 4.58
C PHE A 157 -1.32 3.63 3.87
N LYS A 158 -0.24 3.23 4.56
CA LYS A 158 1.10 3.16 3.98
C LYS A 158 1.19 2.26 2.75
N LEU A 159 0.43 1.16 2.72
CA LEU A 159 0.36 0.26 1.57
C LEU A 159 -0.51 0.83 0.45
N MET A 160 -1.69 1.35 0.78
CA MET A 160 -2.66 1.87 -0.20
C MET A 160 -2.23 3.19 -0.83
N ASP A 161 -1.44 4.01 -0.15
CA ASP A 161 -0.90 5.26 -0.70
C ASP A 161 0.12 5.01 -1.83
N ARG A 162 0.69 3.80 -1.90
CA ARG A 162 1.54 3.38 -3.02
C ARG A 162 0.74 2.97 -4.26
N VAL A 163 -0.57 2.76 -4.12
CA VAL A 163 -1.44 2.33 -5.22
C VAL A 163 -2.24 3.53 -5.72
N VAL A 164 -2.31 3.69 -7.04
CA VAL A 164 -3.13 4.73 -7.67
C VAL A 164 -4.60 4.56 -7.24
N ASP A 165 -5.18 5.63 -6.71
CA ASP A 165 -6.53 5.67 -6.14
C ASP A 165 -6.80 4.66 -5.01
N GLY A 166 -5.77 4.10 -4.39
CA GLY A 166 -5.90 3.09 -3.33
C GLY A 166 -6.53 3.62 -2.04
N ILE A 167 -6.35 4.92 -1.78
CA ILE A 167 -6.85 5.58 -0.56
C ILE A 167 -8.31 6.05 -0.65
N ALA A 168 -8.87 6.18 -1.85
CA ALA A 168 -10.21 6.75 -2.02
C ALA A 168 -11.31 5.95 -1.29
N PRO A 169 -11.27 4.60 -1.29
CA PRO A 169 -12.20 3.81 -0.49
C PRO A 169 -12.03 4.03 1.02
N MET A 170 -10.79 4.19 1.51
CA MET A 170 -10.53 4.47 2.93
C MET A 170 -11.11 5.82 3.37
N LEU A 171 -11.05 6.83 2.49
CA LEU A 171 -11.68 8.13 2.75
C LEU A 171 -13.20 7.97 2.86
N ASN A 172 -13.82 7.23 1.96
CA ASN A 172 -15.27 6.98 1.99
C ASN A 172 -15.68 6.21 3.26
N ASP A 173 -14.94 5.17 3.65
CA ASP A 173 -15.22 4.39 4.86
C ASP A 173 -15.10 5.24 6.13
N LEU A 174 -14.12 6.16 6.17
CA LEU A 174 -14.00 7.13 7.26
C LEU A 174 -15.18 8.11 7.26
N GLU A 175 -15.54 8.70 6.11
CA GLU A 175 -16.68 9.62 6.01
C GLU A 175 -17.98 8.94 6.48
N GLU A 176 -18.26 7.74 5.98
CA GLU A 176 -19.43 6.96 6.33
C GLU A 176 -19.45 6.61 7.82
N HIS A 177 -18.31 6.22 8.39
CA HIS A 177 -18.22 5.93 9.81
C HIS A 177 -18.47 7.17 10.68
N ILE A 178 -17.88 8.32 10.34
CA ILE A 178 -18.11 9.58 11.08
C ILE A 178 -19.58 9.97 11.03
N VAL A 179 -20.21 9.90 9.86
CA VAL A 179 -21.65 10.22 9.70
C VAL A 179 -22.50 9.24 10.49
N SER A 180 -22.28 7.94 10.34
CA SER A 180 -23.05 6.91 11.04
C SER A 180 -22.91 7.01 12.57
N ALA A 181 -21.69 7.21 13.07
CA ALA A 181 -21.44 7.35 14.50
C ALA A 181 -22.02 8.66 15.05
N GLY A 182 -21.89 9.76 14.32
CA GLY A 182 -22.46 11.05 14.70
C GLY A 182 -23.98 11.02 14.79
N LEU A 183 -24.65 10.45 13.77
CA LEU A 183 -26.10 10.30 13.81
C LEU A 183 -26.57 9.37 14.94
N ALA A 184 -25.84 8.27 15.20
CA ALA A 184 -26.16 7.38 16.30
C ALA A 184 -26.03 8.07 17.67
N ASP A 185 -24.98 8.86 17.88
CA ASP A 185 -24.77 9.62 19.12
C ASP A 185 -25.83 10.72 19.30
N MET A 186 -26.22 11.39 18.21
CA MET A 186 -27.31 12.39 18.22
C MET A 186 -28.66 11.77 18.57
N VAL A 187 -29.01 10.60 18.00
CA VAL A 187 -30.26 9.89 18.31
C VAL A 187 -30.26 9.41 19.76
N ALA A 188 -29.15 8.83 20.24
CA ALA A 188 -29.02 8.37 21.61
C ALA A 188 -29.12 9.51 22.64
N SER A 189 -28.77 10.74 22.22
CA SER A 189 -28.77 11.92 23.06
C SER A 189 -29.96 12.86 22.81
N ALA A 190 -30.94 12.47 21.97
CA ALA A 190 -32.03 13.35 21.53
C ALA A 190 -32.83 14.01 22.68
N ASP A 191 -33.09 13.25 23.74
CA ASP A 191 -33.81 13.73 24.94
C ASP A 191 -33.02 14.78 25.72
N ILE A 192 -31.69 14.68 25.73
CA ILE A 192 -30.78 15.63 26.40
C ILE A 192 -30.60 16.88 25.51
N ILE A 193 -30.48 16.67 24.20
CA ILE A 193 -30.24 17.72 23.20
C ILE A 193 -31.42 18.70 23.10
N THR A 194 -32.66 18.21 23.22
CA THR A 194 -33.86 19.07 23.19
C THR A 194 -34.01 19.95 24.44
N GLN A 195 -33.30 19.62 25.54
CA GLN A 195 -33.39 20.32 26.82
C GLN A 195 -32.17 21.20 27.11
N ASP A 196 -30.99 20.83 26.62
CA ASP A 196 -29.71 21.44 26.98
C ASP A 196 -28.77 21.56 25.77
N SER A 197 -28.73 22.76 25.19
CA SER A 197 -27.90 23.05 24.01
C SER A 197 -26.39 23.03 24.30
N GLU A 198 -25.98 23.23 25.55
CA GLU A 198 -24.56 23.22 25.93
C GLU A 198 -24.02 21.78 25.89
N LYS A 199 -24.77 20.84 26.47
CA LYS A 199 -24.44 19.40 26.39
C LYS A 199 -24.42 18.86 24.97
N TYR A 200 -25.28 19.37 24.10
CA TYR A 200 -25.23 19.01 22.67
C TYR A 200 -23.90 19.42 22.02
N VAL A 201 -23.47 20.66 22.27
CA VAL A 201 -22.19 21.17 21.73
C VAL A 201 -21.01 20.40 22.31
N GLU A 202 -21.03 20.09 23.60
CA GLU A 202 -19.97 19.28 24.24
C GLU A 202 -19.83 17.88 23.62
N ARG A 203 -20.96 17.21 23.33
CA ARG A 203 -20.97 15.88 22.69
C ARG A 203 -20.40 15.90 21.28
N LEU A 204 -20.85 16.87 20.49
CA LEU A 204 -20.31 17.12 19.16
C LEU A 204 -18.79 17.36 19.20
N LEU A 205 -18.32 18.25 20.10
CA LEU A 205 -16.89 18.51 20.27
C LEU A 205 -16.11 17.26 20.69
N SER A 206 -16.67 16.44 21.58
CA SER A 206 -16.06 15.17 21.98
C SER A 206 -15.89 14.22 20.79
N LEU A 207 -16.93 14.08 19.96
CA LEU A 207 -16.90 13.24 18.77
C LEU A 207 -15.88 13.77 17.73
N PHE A 208 -15.85 15.08 17.52
CA PHE A 208 -14.85 15.73 16.66
C PHE A 208 -13.42 15.45 17.14
N ASN A 209 -13.17 15.58 18.44
CA ASN A 209 -11.86 15.32 19.03
C ASN A 209 -11.46 13.84 18.91
N GLN A 210 -12.40 12.91 19.09
CA GLN A 210 -12.17 11.48 18.91
C GLN A 210 -11.75 11.16 17.46
N PHE A 211 -12.49 11.64 16.46
CA PHE A 211 -12.13 11.40 15.06
C PHE A 211 -10.88 12.18 14.62
N SER A 212 -10.62 13.34 15.22
CA SER A 212 -9.37 14.07 14.98
C SER A 212 -8.17 13.32 15.52
N ALA A 213 -8.29 12.69 16.70
CA ALA A 213 -7.25 11.81 17.23
C ALA A 213 -7.06 10.57 16.34
N LEU A 214 -8.14 9.94 15.88
CA LEU A 214 -8.07 8.83 14.93
C LEU A 214 -7.32 9.23 13.65
N VAL A 215 -7.68 10.36 13.02
CA VAL A 215 -7.02 10.82 11.79
C VAL A 215 -5.54 11.11 12.00
N LYS A 216 -5.21 11.72 13.13
CA LYS A 216 -3.83 11.98 13.52
C LYS A 216 -3.03 10.69 13.69
N ASP A 217 -3.55 9.75 14.47
CA ASP A 217 -2.80 8.56 14.88
C ASP A 217 -2.76 7.49 13.76
N ALA A 218 -3.86 7.32 13.01
CA ALA A 218 -3.96 6.33 11.95
C ALA A 218 -3.44 6.83 10.59
N PHE A 219 -3.69 8.11 10.26
CA PHE A 219 -3.42 8.66 8.92
C PHE A 219 -2.37 9.78 8.92
N ASN A 220 -1.69 10.02 10.06
CA ASN A 220 -0.62 11.01 10.23
C ASN A 220 -1.03 12.44 9.80
N ASP A 221 -2.27 12.84 10.10
CA ASP A 221 -2.81 14.16 9.71
C ASP A 221 -2.74 14.42 8.18
N ASP A 222 -2.87 13.36 7.36
CA ASP A 222 -2.90 13.53 5.91
C ASP A 222 -4.03 14.49 5.49
N PRO A 223 -3.74 15.53 4.67
CA PRO A 223 -4.73 16.55 4.29
C PRO A 223 -6.00 15.99 3.64
N ARG A 224 -5.91 14.84 2.96
CA ARG A 224 -7.05 14.19 2.30
C ARG A 224 -8.01 13.62 3.36
N PHE A 225 -7.48 12.99 4.40
CA PHE A 225 -8.27 12.47 5.53
C PHE A 225 -8.81 13.58 6.43
N LEU A 226 -8.08 14.68 6.62
CA LEU A 226 -8.60 15.87 7.30
C LEU A 226 -9.80 16.47 6.55
N THR A 227 -9.71 16.58 5.23
CA THR A 227 -10.81 17.07 4.39
C THR A 227 -12.03 16.16 4.46
N ALA A 228 -11.81 14.83 4.41
CA ALA A 228 -12.88 13.83 4.57
C ALA A 228 -13.57 13.96 5.93
N ARG A 229 -12.79 14.08 7.03
CA ARG A 229 -13.33 14.33 8.37
C ARG A 229 -14.18 15.60 8.41
N ASP A 230 -13.66 16.72 7.91
CA ASP A 230 -14.36 18.01 7.97
C ASP A 230 -15.66 18.00 7.16
N LYS A 231 -15.64 17.35 5.99
CA LYS A 231 -16.82 17.14 5.15
C LYS A 231 -17.86 16.28 5.85
N ALA A 232 -17.47 15.13 6.39
CA ALA A 232 -18.36 14.23 7.11
C ALA A 232 -18.94 14.87 8.37
N TYR A 233 -18.11 15.59 9.13
CA TYR A 233 -18.54 16.27 10.34
C TYR A 233 -19.51 17.43 10.03
N LYS A 234 -19.25 18.18 8.95
CA LYS A 234 -20.21 19.19 8.46
C LYS A 234 -21.54 18.56 8.08
N GLN A 235 -21.56 17.36 7.53
CA GLN A 235 -22.80 16.64 7.23
C GLN A 235 -23.56 16.28 8.51
N VAL A 236 -22.88 15.75 9.53
CA VAL A 236 -23.49 15.44 10.84
C VAL A 236 -24.12 16.68 11.47
N VAL A 237 -23.39 17.80 11.53
CA VAL A 237 -23.88 19.05 12.14
C VAL A 237 -25.09 19.64 11.39
N ASN A 238 -25.14 19.49 10.06
CA ASN A 238 -26.25 19.99 9.26
C ASN A 238 -27.42 18.99 9.16
N ASP A 239 -27.29 17.78 9.70
CA ASP A 239 -28.35 16.80 9.67
C ASP A 239 -29.44 17.17 10.70
N THR A 240 -30.53 17.72 10.18
CA THR A 240 -31.68 18.16 10.98
C THR A 240 -32.72 17.07 11.21
N THR A 241 -32.46 15.83 10.76
CA THR A 241 -33.43 14.72 10.90
C THR A 241 -33.72 14.40 12.37
N VAL A 242 -32.74 14.53 13.25
CA VAL A 242 -32.88 14.34 14.70
C VAL A 242 -33.75 15.43 15.34
N PHE A 243 -33.82 16.61 14.74
CA PHE A 243 -34.57 17.77 15.25
C PHE A 243 -35.96 17.92 14.63
N ARG A 244 -36.43 16.95 13.84
CA ARG A 244 -37.81 16.96 13.35
C ARG A 244 -38.77 16.71 14.51
N LEU A 245 -39.09 17.79 15.22
CA LEU A 245 -40.29 17.90 16.05
C LEU A 245 -41.49 17.60 15.15
N GLU A 246 -42.09 16.42 15.29
CA GLU A 246 -43.43 16.19 14.77
C GLU A 246 -44.36 17.19 15.46
N LEU A 247 -44.74 18.25 14.75
CA LEU A 247 -45.76 19.18 15.22
C LEU A 247 -47.05 18.37 15.39
N PRO A 248 -47.62 18.26 16.60
CA PRO A 248 -48.87 17.54 16.78
C PRO A 248 -49.94 18.22 15.93
N THR A 249 -50.42 17.49 14.93
CA THR A 249 -51.54 17.91 14.09
C THR A 249 -52.72 18.07 15.04
N LYS A 250 -53.11 19.32 15.33
CA LYS A 250 -54.36 19.61 16.04
C LYS A 250 -55.49 18.92 15.28
N GLN A 251 -56.02 17.85 15.86
CA GLN A 251 -57.30 17.30 15.44
C GLN A 251 -58.35 18.38 15.70
N VAL A 252 -58.97 18.84 14.61
CA VAL A 252 -60.07 19.81 14.57
C VAL A 252 -61.36 19.12 14.97
#